data_AF-A0A0M8YP70-F1
#
_entry.id   AF-A0A0M8YP70-F1
#
_cell.length_a   1.000
_cell.length_b   1.000
_cell.length_c   1.000
_cell.angle_alpha   90.00
_cell.angle_beta   90.00
_cell.angle_gamma   90.00
#
_symmetry.space_group_name_H-M   'P 1'
#
loop_
_entity.id
_entity.type
_entity.pdbx_description
1 polymer ?
#
loop_
_entity_poly.entity_id
_entity_poly.type
_entity_poly.pdbx_seq_one_letter_code
_entity_poly.pdbx_strand_id
1 'polypeptide(L)'
;MQRAIVLSAFGLGRTSPNPPVGCVILDPAGHVVGEGYHERKGQAHAEVHALTAAGERARGGTAVVTLEPCNHHGRTPPCRQALIDAGISRTVIAVIDPTSREEGGAERLRAAGVDVEVGLLAESARLVLHPWLHSLRLGRPHVTWLYEADPSGQVIAPADVLVAHHRVEVDAVLDDTGRLTEGIPNGHGNTTFRLPTAVPAEDPATLLALLHTGGTRSVLITSPSAAQRFLRDGLVDHATVYATPPGPSASPVPTQATALSTFSIDRVGTFDRYVRIDASVTAHNH
;
A
#
# COMPACT_ATOMS: atom_id res chain seq x y z
N MET A 1 9.24 16.32 1.54
CA MET A 1 8.10 15.39 1.63
C MET A 1 8.00 14.44 0.44
N GLN A 2 7.98 14.93 -0.81
CA GLN A 2 7.93 14.04 -2.00
C GLN A 2 8.97 12.91 -1.96
N ARG A 3 10.22 13.22 -1.58
CA ARG A 3 11.27 12.21 -1.41
C ARG A 3 10.92 11.14 -0.37
N ALA A 4 10.35 11.53 0.78
CA ALA A 4 9.90 10.59 1.81
C ALA A 4 8.77 9.67 1.31
N ILE A 5 7.85 10.18 0.48
CA ILE A 5 6.79 9.39 -0.16
C ILE A 5 7.37 8.37 -1.16
N VAL A 6 8.37 8.78 -1.96
CA VAL A 6 9.07 7.84 -2.85
C VAL A 6 9.76 6.74 -2.04
N LEU A 7 10.41 7.10 -0.93
CA LEU A 7 11.06 6.14 -0.05
C LEU A 7 10.06 5.17 0.59
N SER A 8 8.89 5.65 1.03
CA SER A 8 7.87 4.79 1.64
C SER A 8 7.35 3.72 0.68
N ALA A 9 7.28 4.02 -0.63
CA ALA A 9 6.83 3.07 -1.64
C ALA A 9 7.73 1.82 -1.77
N PHE A 10 9.01 1.88 -1.38
CA PHE A 10 9.87 0.69 -1.37
C PHE A 10 9.44 -0.37 -0.34
N GLY A 11 8.60 -0.01 0.64
CA GLY A 11 8.02 -0.94 1.62
C GLY A 11 6.79 -1.71 1.13
N LEU A 12 6.23 -1.36 -0.04
CA LEU A 12 5.05 -2.03 -0.59
C LEU A 12 5.30 -3.54 -0.78
N GLY A 13 4.29 -4.34 -0.45
CA GLY A 13 4.34 -5.80 -0.46
C GLY A 13 5.30 -6.46 0.54
N ARG A 14 5.83 -5.71 1.53
CA ARG A 14 6.81 -6.23 2.51
C ARG A 14 6.57 -5.81 3.96
N THR A 15 5.97 -4.64 4.19
CA THR A 15 5.83 -4.09 5.56
C THR A 15 4.63 -4.63 6.31
N SER A 16 3.62 -5.16 5.62
CA SER A 16 2.37 -5.62 6.21
C SER A 16 2.61 -6.62 7.37
N PRO A 17 1.88 -6.50 8.49
CA PRO A 17 0.75 -5.59 8.76
C PRO A 17 1.12 -4.14 9.09
N ASN A 18 2.41 -3.77 9.15
CA ASN A 18 2.84 -2.40 9.42
C ASN A 18 2.67 -1.52 8.17
N PRO A 19 2.47 -0.20 8.35
CA PRO A 19 2.39 0.71 7.23
C PRO A 19 3.75 0.87 6.51
N PRO A 20 3.75 1.08 5.18
CA PRO A 20 4.92 1.60 4.48
C PRO A 20 5.16 3.06 4.90
N VAL A 21 6.33 3.35 5.46
CA VAL A 21 6.70 4.70 5.95
C VAL A 21 8.06 5.08 5.39
N GLY A 22 8.23 6.36 5.06
CA GLY A 22 9.48 6.96 4.63
C GLY A 22 9.79 8.20 5.47
N CYS A 23 11.08 8.45 5.69
CA CYS A 23 11.58 9.57 6.46
C CYS A 23 12.85 10.16 5.82
N VAL A 24 12.95 11.48 5.85
CA VAL A 24 14.13 12.24 5.42
C VAL A 24 14.52 13.19 6.56
N ILE A 25 15.81 13.24 6.89
CA ILE A 25 16.37 14.19 7.85
C ILE A 25 17.12 15.29 7.09
N LEU A 26 16.77 16.53 7.41
CA LEU A 26 17.46 17.73 6.97
C LEU A 26 18.30 18.30 8.11
N ASP A 27 19.50 18.77 7.83
CA ASP A 27 20.31 19.54 8.79
C ASP A 27 19.72 20.95 9.01
N PRO A 28 20.23 21.76 9.96
CA PRO A 28 19.74 23.13 10.19
C PRO A 28 19.88 24.07 8.99
N ALA A 29 20.77 23.78 8.03
CA ALA A 29 20.93 24.54 6.81
C ALA A 29 19.96 24.07 5.70
N GLY A 30 19.19 23.01 5.93
CA GLY A 30 18.20 22.46 5.01
C GLY A 30 18.74 21.38 4.06
N HIS A 31 19.98 20.89 4.25
CA HIS A 31 20.53 19.83 3.42
C HIS A 31 20.05 18.46 3.88
N VAL A 32 19.76 17.57 2.92
CA VAL A 32 19.46 16.16 3.21
C VAL A 32 20.71 15.48 3.77
N VAL A 33 20.61 14.97 4.99
CA VAL A 33 21.71 14.27 5.68
C VAL A 33 21.39 12.83 6.02
N GLY A 34 20.13 12.41 5.97
CA GLY A 34 19.73 11.03 6.17
C GLY A 34 18.41 10.69 5.50
N GLU A 35 18.28 9.45 5.05
CA GLU A 35 17.08 8.91 4.41
C GLU A 35 16.81 7.51 4.95
N GLY A 36 15.54 7.16 5.09
CA GLY A 36 15.14 5.84 5.56
C GLY A 36 13.71 5.50 5.18
N TYR A 37 13.42 4.21 5.12
CA TYR A 37 12.07 3.67 4.98
C TYR A 37 11.93 2.41 5.82
N HIS A 38 10.69 2.04 6.15
CA HIS A 38 10.45 0.78 6.85
C HIS A 38 10.55 -0.39 5.86
N GLU A 39 11.56 -1.24 5.99
CA GLU A 39 11.80 -2.33 5.04
C GLU A 39 10.82 -3.49 5.21
N ARG A 40 10.58 -3.90 6.47
CA ARG A 40 9.69 -5.01 6.84
C ARG A 40 9.43 -5.03 8.34
N LYS A 41 8.37 -5.71 8.75
CA LYS A 41 8.04 -5.87 10.17
C LYS A 41 9.19 -6.50 10.97
N GLY A 42 9.48 -5.92 12.13
CA GLY A 42 10.54 -6.36 13.04
C GLY A 42 11.93 -5.81 12.71
N GLN A 43 12.08 -5.06 11.62
CA GLN A 43 13.24 -4.18 11.40
C GLN A 43 12.96 -2.78 11.96
N ALA A 44 13.99 -1.94 11.95
CA ALA A 44 13.86 -0.55 12.35
C ALA A 44 12.83 0.20 11.47
N HIS A 45 12.22 1.23 12.05
CA HIS A 45 11.29 2.10 11.34
C HIS A 45 12.07 3.15 10.50
N ALA A 46 11.35 3.83 9.61
CA ALA A 46 11.93 4.78 8.67
C ALA A 46 12.75 5.88 9.37
N GLU A 47 12.24 6.41 10.48
CA GLU A 47 12.86 7.46 11.28
C GLU A 47 14.20 7.01 11.86
N VAL A 48 14.26 5.78 12.36
CA VAL A 48 15.49 5.21 12.92
C VAL A 48 16.54 5.01 11.83
N HIS A 49 16.16 4.51 10.66
CA HIS A 49 17.07 4.40 9.51
C HIS A 49 17.60 5.77 9.07
N ALA A 50 16.72 6.77 8.95
CA ALA A 50 17.09 8.11 8.52
C ALA A 50 18.00 8.82 9.54
N LEU A 51 17.71 8.70 10.84
CA LEU A 51 18.57 9.21 11.91
C LEU A 51 19.93 8.52 11.94
N THR A 52 19.96 7.20 11.77
CA THR A 52 21.22 6.43 11.72
C THR A 52 22.10 6.93 10.58
N ALA A 53 21.53 7.19 9.40
CA ALA A 53 22.25 7.74 8.25
C ALA A 53 22.70 9.19 8.47
N ALA A 54 21.90 10.00 9.18
CA ALA A 54 22.20 11.39 9.47
C ALA A 54 23.35 11.56 10.48
N GLY A 55 23.39 10.70 11.51
CA GLY A 55 24.28 10.83 12.65
C GLY A 55 24.11 12.18 13.36
N GLU A 56 25.20 12.75 13.86
CA GLU A 56 25.21 14.04 14.57
C GLU A 56 24.66 15.22 13.74
N ARG A 57 24.64 15.10 12.41
CA ARG A 57 24.10 16.15 11.52
C ARG A 57 22.59 16.32 11.64
N ALA A 58 21.90 15.36 12.26
CA ALA A 58 20.47 15.47 12.56
C ALA A 58 20.17 16.56 13.60
N ARG A 59 21.12 16.87 14.48
CA ARG A 59 20.89 17.74 15.64
C ARG A 59 20.52 19.16 15.21
N GLY A 60 19.42 19.66 15.77
CA GLY A 60 18.81 20.94 15.40
C GLY A 60 18.10 20.94 14.04
N GLY A 61 18.10 19.80 13.35
CA GLY A 61 17.55 19.63 12.01
C GLY A 61 16.04 19.40 11.97
N THR A 62 15.54 19.08 10.78
CA THR A 62 14.12 18.79 10.51
C THR A 62 13.92 17.34 10.09
N ALA A 63 13.00 16.63 10.74
CA ALA A 63 12.51 15.34 10.26
C ALA A 63 11.29 15.50 9.37
N VAL A 64 11.27 14.86 8.20
CA VAL A 64 10.15 14.89 7.25
C VAL A 64 9.66 13.47 7.04
N VAL A 65 8.47 13.15 7.55
CA VAL A 65 7.97 11.77 7.67
C VAL A 65 6.56 11.60 7.07
N THR A 66 6.31 10.48 6.40
CA THR A 66 5.04 10.24 5.69
C THR A 66 3.86 9.85 6.59
N LEU A 67 4.13 9.37 7.80
CA LEU A 67 3.14 8.98 8.80
C LEU A 67 3.61 9.45 10.17
N GLU A 68 2.68 9.78 11.07
CA GLU A 68 3.00 10.18 12.44
C GLU A 68 3.95 9.17 13.12
N PRO A 69 5.06 9.62 13.73
CA PRO A 69 6.00 8.74 14.42
C PRO A 69 5.33 7.96 15.55
N CYS A 70 5.63 6.66 15.65
CA CYS A 70 4.96 5.80 16.62
C CYS A 70 5.21 6.27 18.08
N ASN A 71 4.17 6.17 18.90
CA ASN A 71 4.17 6.63 20.30
C ASN A 71 4.31 5.50 21.33
N HIS A 72 4.07 4.25 20.95
CA HIS A 72 4.04 3.12 21.86
C HIS A 72 5.41 2.43 21.96
N HIS A 73 5.72 1.91 23.15
CA HIS A 73 6.87 1.03 23.35
C HIS A 73 6.52 -0.38 22.85
N GLY A 74 7.12 -0.77 21.73
CA GLY A 74 7.05 -2.13 21.19
C GLY A 74 8.30 -2.93 21.58
N ARG A 75 8.84 -3.69 20.62
CA ARG A 75 10.17 -4.34 20.76
C ARG A 75 11.32 -3.34 20.62
N THR A 76 11.05 -2.19 20.01
CA THR A 76 11.96 -1.05 19.86
C THR A 76 11.41 0.17 20.59
N PRO A 77 12.25 1.12 21.03
CA PRO A 77 11.81 2.42 21.53
C PRO A 77 10.91 3.14 20.50
N PRO A 78 9.97 3.99 20.94
CA PRO A 78 9.09 4.73 20.05
C PRO A 78 9.87 5.72 19.18
N CYS A 79 9.49 5.85 17.91
CA CYS A 79 10.22 6.69 16.95
C CYS A 79 10.22 8.17 17.34
N ARG A 80 9.16 8.65 17.99
CA ARG A 80 9.15 10.01 18.55
C ARG A 80 10.30 10.25 19.54
N GLN A 81 10.66 9.25 20.35
CA GLN A 81 11.72 9.38 21.35
C GLN A 81 13.07 9.42 20.66
N ALA A 82 13.28 8.60 19.63
CA ALA A 82 14.49 8.65 18.81
C ALA A 82 14.70 10.04 18.16
N LEU A 83 13.64 10.69 17.69
CA LEU A 83 13.72 12.05 17.14
C LEU A 83 14.09 13.09 18.22
N ILE A 84 13.48 12.99 19.42
CA ILE A 84 13.79 13.85 20.56
C ILE A 84 15.24 13.68 21.01
N ASP A 85 15.68 12.43 21.18
CA ASP A 85 17.03 12.09 21.64
C ASP A 85 18.10 12.55 20.63
N ALA A 86 17.80 12.50 19.33
CA ALA A 86 18.66 13.02 18.27
C ALA A 86 18.70 14.56 18.23
N GLY A 87 17.87 15.25 19.03
CA GLY A 87 17.81 16.70 19.09
C GLY A 87 17.19 17.33 17.84
N ILE A 88 16.26 16.65 17.17
CA ILE A 88 15.48 17.24 16.06
C ILE A 88 14.68 18.44 16.59
N SER A 89 14.77 19.58 15.91
CA SER A 89 14.10 20.81 16.32
C SER A 89 12.71 20.97 15.69
N ARG A 90 12.49 20.34 14.52
CA ARG A 90 11.25 20.42 13.75
C ARG A 90 10.87 19.07 13.14
N THR A 91 9.58 18.74 13.11
CA THR A 91 9.05 17.56 12.43
C THR A 91 7.89 17.96 11.51
N VAL A 92 7.93 17.50 10.26
CA VAL A 92 6.89 17.70 9.25
C VAL A 92 6.27 16.35 8.90
N ILE A 93 4.99 16.18 9.19
CA ILE A 93 4.25 14.92 9.08
C ILE A 93 3.23 15.02 7.95
N ALA A 94 3.17 14.05 7.03
CA ALA A 94 2.14 14.05 5.99
C ALA A 94 0.77 13.60 6.53
N VAL A 95 0.69 12.44 7.18
CA VAL A 95 -0.56 11.82 7.64
C VAL A 95 -0.48 11.50 9.13
N ILE A 96 -1.52 11.83 9.89
CA ILE A 96 -1.67 11.39 11.29
C ILE A 96 -1.99 9.90 11.34
N ASP A 97 -1.34 9.16 12.24
CA ASP A 97 -1.57 7.73 12.38
C ASP A 97 -2.94 7.48 13.05
N PRO A 98 -3.92 6.91 12.34
CA PRO A 98 -5.25 6.64 12.92
C PRO A 98 -5.22 5.56 14.02
N THR A 99 -4.11 4.85 14.17
CA THR A 99 -3.90 3.84 15.22
C THR A 99 -3.15 4.37 16.43
N SER A 100 -2.76 5.65 16.41
CA SER A 100 -2.18 6.34 17.57
C SER A 100 -3.08 6.19 18.80
N ARG A 101 -2.45 5.83 19.92
CA ARG A 101 -3.10 5.69 21.23
C ARG A 101 -2.69 6.84 22.14
N GLU A 102 -3.57 7.17 23.09
CA GLU A 102 -3.37 8.27 24.05
C GLU A 102 -3.07 9.60 23.34
N GLU A 103 -2.20 10.43 23.89
CA GLU A 103 -1.59 11.57 23.21
C GLU A 103 -0.63 11.04 22.13
N GLY A 104 -1.00 11.18 20.86
CA GLY A 104 -0.25 10.70 19.69
C GLY A 104 1.20 11.21 19.60
N GLY A 105 1.98 10.64 18.69
CA GLY A 105 3.39 10.99 18.49
C GLY A 105 3.61 12.49 18.23
N ALA A 106 2.71 13.14 17.48
CA ALA A 106 2.78 14.57 17.19
C ALA A 106 2.67 15.44 18.45
N GLU A 107 1.70 15.15 19.33
CA GLU A 107 1.52 15.91 20.57
C GLU A 107 2.70 15.73 21.53
N ARG A 108 3.21 14.51 21.60
CA ARG A 108 4.37 14.20 22.43
C ARG A 108 5.65 14.88 21.95
N LEU A 109 5.82 15.06 20.64
CA LEU A 109 6.91 15.86 20.07
C LEU A 109 6.76 17.33 20.44
N ARG A 110 5.55 17.91 20.32
CA ARG A 110 5.26 19.28 20.76
C ARG A 110 5.55 19.50 22.23
N ALA A 111 5.12 18.56 23.09
CA ALA A 111 5.38 18.60 24.53
C ALA A 111 6.89 18.58 24.88
N ALA A 112 7.71 18.00 24.00
CA ALA A 112 9.17 17.99 24.12
C ALA A 112 9.85 19.24 23.52
N GLY A 113 9.07 20.21 23.02
CA GLY A 113 9.59 21.46 22.44
C GLY A 113 9.97 21.37 20.96
N VAL A 114 9.58 20.29 20.26
CA VAL A 114 9.76 20.16 18.80
C VAL A 114 8.67 20.94 18.07
N ASP A 115 9.03 21.73 17.07
CA ASP A 115 8.06 22.35 16.16
C ASP A 115 7.41 21.29 15.26
N VAL A 116 6.08 21.16 15.24
CA VAL A 116 5.39 20.09 14.52
C VAL A 116 4.35 20.62 13.56
N GLU A 117 4.60 20.43 12.27
CA GLU A 117 3.68 20.69 11.16
C GLU A 117 3.07 19.38 10.64
N VAL A 118 1.77 19.41 10.31
CA VAL A 118 1.02 18.23 9.86
C VAL A 118 0.24 18.55 8.59
N GLY A 119 0.18 17.60 7.66
CA GLY A 119 -0.69 17.65 6.48
C GLY A 119 0.03 17.94 5.17
N LEU A 120 1.36 18.15 5.19
CA LEU A 120 2.11 18.44 3.97
C LEU A 120 2.07 17.25 3.01
N LEU A 121 1.47 17.45 1.82
CA LEU A 121 1.25 16.42 0.80
C LEU A 121 0.53 15.16 1.31
N ALA A 122 -0.41 15.32 2.24
CA ALA A 122 -1.13 14.21 2.85
C ALA A 122 -1.83 13.31 1.81
N GLU A 123 -2.49 13.89 0.80
CA GLU A 123 -3.16 13.12 -0.27
C GLU A 123 -2.17 12.25 -1.06
N SER A 124 -0.99 12.78 -1.39
CA SER A 124 0.05 12.00 -2.08
C SER A 124 0.62 10.89 -1.22
N ALA A 125 0.81 11.13 0.09
CA ALA A 125 1.24 10.08 1.02
C ALA A 125 0.18 8.99 1.21
N ARG A 126 -1.12 9.37 1.20
CA ARG A 126 -2.25 8.44 1.27
C ARG A 126 -2.30 7.46 0.11
N LEU A 127 -1.76 7.80 -1.08
CA LEU A 127 -1.67 6.86 -2.20
C LEU A 127 -0.84 5.62 -1.83
N VAL A 128 0.30 5.79 -1.15
CA VAL A 128 1.15 4.66 -0.71
C VAL A 128 0.54 3.94 0.49
N LEU A 129 -0.07 4.69 1.41
CA LEU A 129 -0.71 4.14 2.61
C LEU A 129 -2.07 3.49 2.34
N HIS A 130 -2.62 3.62 1.12
CA HIS A 130 -4.01 3.29 0.82
C HIS A 130 -4.42 1.87 1.25
N PRO A 131 -3.69 0.79 0.89
CA PRO A 131 -4.12 -0.56 1.29
C PRO A 131 -4.13 -0.76 2.81
N TRP A 132 -3.16 -0.14 3.51
CA TRP A 132 -3.09 -0.20 4.96
C TRP A 132 -4.28 0.54 5.60
N LEU A 133 -4.52 1.81 5.22
CA LEU A 133 -5.65 2.61 5.71
C LEU A 133 -6.99 1.96 5.40
N HIS A 134 -7.16 1.44 4.17
CA HIS A 134 -8.33 0.70 3.74
C HIS A 134 -8.59 -0.47 4.69
N SER A 135 -7.56 -1.26 4.98
CA SER A 135 -7.73 -2.44 5.82
C SER A 135 -8.04 -2.14 7.28
N LEU A 136 -7.53 -1.03 7.82
CA LEU A 136 -7.89 -0.59 9.17
C LEU A 136 -9.36 -0.16 9.23
N ARG A 137 -9.83 0.55 8.20
CA ARG A 137 -11.20 1.05 8.13
C ARG A 137 -12.22 -0.06 7.94
N LEU A 138 -11.93 -1.03 7.06
CA LEU A 138 -12.90 -2.07 6.68
C LEU A 138 -12.69 -3.42 7.38
N GLY A 139 -11.59 -3.60 8.12
CA GLY A 139 -11.26 -4.89 8.74
C GLY A 139 -10.96 -6.00 7.74
N ARG A 140 -10.66 -5.66 6.47
CA ARG A 140 -10.32 -6.59 5.39
C ARG A 140 -9.26 -6.01 4.44
N PRO A 141 -8.46 -6.83 3.74
CA PRO A 141 -7.51 -6.32 2.74
C PRO A 141 -8.21 -5.56 1.61
N HIS A 142 -7.49 -4.62 1.00
CA HIS A 142 -7.86 -4.04 -0.28
C HIS A 142 -7.69 -5.06 -1.40
N VAL A 143 -8.72 -5.26 -2.22
CA VAL A 143 -8.75 -6.29 -3.27
C VAL A 143 -8.65 -5.63 -4.63
N THR A 144 -7.61 -5.99 -5.38
CA THR A 144 -7.43 -5.60 -6.79
C THR A 144 -7.64 -6.81 -7.70
N TRP A 145 -8.50 -6.67 -8.68
CA TRP A 145 -8.65 -7.65 -9.76
C TRP A 145 -7.83 -7.23 -10.98
N LEU A 146 -6.86 -8.05 -11.36
CA LEU A 146 -6.06 -7.87 -12.56
C LEU A 146 -6.54 -8.84 -13.64
N TYR A 147 -6.88 -8.32 -14.82
CA TYR A 147 -7.25 -9.14 -15.97
C TYR A 147 -6.89 -8.48 -17.30
N GLU A 148 -6.90 -9.30 -18.35
CA GLU A 148 -6.79 -8.84 -19.73
C GLU A 148 -8.17 -8.83 -20.39
N ALA A 149 -8.40 -7.82 -21.23
CA ALA A 149 -9.54 -7.79 -22.15
C ALA A 149 -9.01 -8.02 -23.57
N ASP A 150 -9.53 -9.06 -24.22
CA ASP A 150 -9.19 -9.33 -25.62
C ASP A 150 -9.83 -8.28 -26.56
N PRO A 151 -9.53 -8.29 -27.88
CA PRO A 151 -10.13 -7.34 -28.83
C PRO A 151 -11.66 -7.35 -28.90
N SER A 152 -12.32 -8.41 -28.43
CA SER A 152 -13.78 -8.51 -28.33
C SER A 152 -14.35 -7.95 -27.03
N GLY A 153 -13.48 -7.61 -26.07
CA GLY A 153 -13.85 -7.22 -24.71
C GLY A 153 -14.08 -8.41 -23.78
N GLN A 154 -13.74 -9.64 -24.21
CA GLN A 154 -13.82 -10.81 -23.35
C GLN A 154 -12.74 -10.75 -22.28
N VAL A 155 -13.16 -11.02 -21.04
CA VAL A 155 -12.27 -11.16 -19.88
C VAL A 155 -11.48 -12.46 -20.00
N ILE A 156 -10.15 -12.34 -19.97
CA ILE A 156 -9.22 -13.46 -19.94
C ILE A 156 -8.21 -13.28 -18.79
N ALA A 157 -7.56 -14.37 -18.40
CA ALA A 157 -6.50 -14.33 -17.40
C ALA A 157 -5.33 -13.46 -17.90
N PRO A 158 -4.68 -12.68 -17.01
CA PRO A 158 -3.55 -11.85 -17.38
C PRO A 158 -2.29 -12.69 -17.62
N ALA A 159 -1.47 -12.25 -18.56
CA ALA A 159 -0.17 -12.83 -18.88
C ALA A 159 0.79 -12.72 -17.68
N ASP A 160 1.71 -13.68 -17.58
CA ASP A 160 2.67 -13.75 -16.47
C ASP A 160 3.49 -12.48 -16.27
N VAL A 161 3.81 -11.75 -17.36
CA VAL A 161 4.53 -10.48 -17.29
C VAL A 161 3.73 -9.39 -16.56
N LEU A 162 2.41 -9.37 -16.75
CA LEU A 162 1.52 -8.43 -16.08
C LEU A 162 1.36 -8.82 -14.60
N VAL A 163 1.19 -10.11 -14.33
CA VAL A 163 1.17 -10.63 -12.95
C VAL A 163 2.48 -10.30 -12.22
N ALA A 164 3.63 -10.50 -12.87
CA ALA A 164 4.94 -10.18 -12.32
C ALA A 164 5.12 -8.68 -12.03
N HIS A 165 4.56 -7.81 -12.87
CA HIS A 165 4.60 -6.36 -12.67
C HIS A 165 3.81 -5.92 -11.43
N HIS A 166 2.62 -6.48 -11.20
CA HIS A 166 1.73 -6.06 -10.11
C HIS A 166 1.98 -6.79 -8.79
N ARG A 167 2.43 -8.05 -8.83
CA ARG A 167 2.59 -8.85 -7.61
C ARG A 167 3.58 -8.27 -6.60
N VAL A 168 4.53 -7.44 -7.05
CA VAL A 168 5.58 -6.88 -6.19
C VAL A 168 5.10 -5.73 -5.30
N GLU A 169 3.88 -5.23 -5.53
CA GLU A 169 3.30 -4.12 -4.77
C GLU A 169 2.24 -4.58 -3.75
N VAL A 170 1.83 -5.85 -3.81
CA VAL A 170 0.77 -6.43 -2.97
C VAL A 170 1.32 -7.46 -2.00
N ASP A 171 0.56 -7.74 -0.94
CA ASP A 171 0.96 -8.72 0.07
C ASP A 171 0.67 -10.16 -0.37
N ALA A 172 -0.46 -10.38 -1.04
CA ALA A 172 -0.92 -11.70 -1.45
C ALA A 172 -1.49 -11.73 -2.88
N VAL A 173 -1.31 -12.86 -3.56
CA VAL A 173 -1.85 -13.15 -4.90
C VAL A 173 -2.71 -14.41 -4.82
N LEU A 174 -3.96 -14.30 -5.28
CA LEU A 174 -4.87 -15.42 -5.50
C LEU A 174 -4.87 -15.78 -7.00
N ASP A 175 -4.27 -16.92 -7.33
CA ASP A 175 -4.12 -17.39 -8.70
C ASP A 175 -5.35 -18.17 -9.23
N ASP A 176 -5.27 -18.57 -10.51
CA ASP A 176 -6.30 -19.33 -11.23
C ASP A 176 -6.54 -20.75 -10.71
N THR A 177 -5.55 -21.32 -10.03
CA THR A 177 -5.69 -22.60 -9.33
C THR A 177 -6.38 -22.46 -7.97
N GLY A 178 -6.70 -21.23 -7.56
CA GLY A 178 -7.23 -20.93 -6.22
C GLY A 178 -6.15 -20.99 -5.14
N ARG A 179 -4.88 -21.01 -5.52
CA ARG A 179 -3.75 -21.00 -4.59
C ARG A 179 -3.43 -19.57 -4.21
N LEU A 180 -3.11 -19.40 -2.94
CA LEU A 180 -2.71 -18.13 -2.37
C LEU A 180 -1.21 -18.11 -2.12
N THR A 181 -0.52 -17.09 -2.62
CA THR A 181 0.93 -16.91 -2.46
C THR A 181 1.25 -15.49 -2.02
N GLU A 182 2.43 -15.27 -1.43
CA GLU A 182 2.89 -13.89 -1.19
C GLU A 182 3.15 -13.20 -2.53
N GLY A 183 2.84 -11.89 -2.58
CA GLY A 183 3.19 -11.05 -3.71
C GLY A 183 4.69 -11.12 -4.01
N ILE A 184 5.51 -10.94 -2.98
CA ILE A 184 6.95 -11.20 -3.02
C ILE A 184 7.23 -12.44 -2.16
N PRO A 185 7.74 -13.54 -2.74
CA PRO A 185 8.06 -14.73 -1.96
C PRO A 185 8.97 -14.42 -0.76
N ASN A 186 8.51 -14.75 0.46
CA ASN A 186 9.16 -14.46 1.73
C ASN A 186 9.41 -12.95 2.01
N GLY A 187 8.65 -12.05 1.36
CA GLY A 187 8.82 -10.60 1.48
C GLY A 187 8.58 -10.09 2.91
N HIS A 188 7.68 -10.73 3.65
CA HIS A 188 7.30 -10.33 5.01
C HIS A 188 8.11 -11.04 6.11
N GLY A 189 8.96 -12.00 5.74
CA GLY A 189 9.62 -12.91 6.67
C GLY A 189 8.67 -13.88 7.38
N ASN A 190 9.21 -14.73 8.25
CA ASN A 190 8.55 -16.00 8.60
C ASN A 190 7.73 -15.96 9.91
N THR A 191 7.69 -14.81 10.61
CA THR A 191 7.28 -14.80 12.02
C THR A 191 5.91 -14.21 12.26
N THR A 192 5.48 -13.24 11.46
CA THR A 192 4.29 -12.43 11.80
C THR A 192 3.25 -12.31 10.70
N PHE A 193 3.65 -12.49 9.44
CA PHE A 193 2.74 -12.56 8.32
C PHE A 193 2.44 -14.02 8.02
N ARG A 194 1.15 -14.37 7.87
CA ARG A 194 0.75 -15.73 7.50
C ARG A 194 -0.39 -15.69 6.50
N LEU A 195 -0.19 -16.44 5.42
CA LEU A 195 -1.27 -16.82 4.53
C LEU A 195 -1.92 -18.11 5.06
N PRO A 196 -3.25 -18.24 4.94
CA PRO A 196 -3.93 -19.49 5.28
C PRO A 196 -3.44 -20.63 4.38
N THR A 197 -3.28 -21.82 4.97
CA THR A 197 -2.84 -23.03 4.25
C THR A 197 -3.92 -23.60 3.34
N ALA A 198 -5.19 -23.30 3.62
CA ALA A 198 -6.33 -23.66 2.80
C ALA A 198 -7.18 -22.42 2.54
N VAL A 199 -7.59 -22.24 1.29
CA VAL A 199 -8.54 -21.19 0.90
C VAL A 199 -9.95 -21.75 1.13
N PRO A 200 -10.78 -21.13 2.00
CA PRO A 200 -12.17 -21.54 2.16
C PRO A 200 -12.86 -21.51 0.79
N ALA A 201 -13.42 -22.64 0.36
CA ALA A 201 -13.80 -22.84 -1.04
C ALA A 201 -14.90 -21.89 -1.54
N GLU A 202 -15.74 -21.35 -0.64
CA GLU A 202 -17.01 -20.70 -1.04
C GLU A 202 -17.27 -19.31 -0.45
N ASP A 203 -16.50 -18.84 0.53
CA ASP A 203 -16.77 -17.57 1.22
C ASP A 203 -15.59 -16.58 1.11
N PRO A 204 -15.65 -15.64 0.13
CA PRO A 204 -14.65 -14.58 -0.01
C PRO A 204 -14.53 -13.68 1.21
N ALA A 205 -15.62 -13.41 1.95
CA ALA A 205 -15.58 -12.55 3.14
C ALA A 205 -14.79 -13.22 4.27
N THR A 206 -15.06 -14.51 4.53
CA THR A 206 -14.30 -15.30 5.50
C THR A 206 -12.82 -15.38 5.12
N LEU A 207 -12.51 -15.60 3.83
CA LEU A 207 -11.12 -15.58 3.37
C LEU A 207 -10.45 -14.23 3.65
N LEU A 208 -11.09 -13.11 3.30
CA LEU A 208 -10.53 -11.78 3.53
C LEU A 208 -10.33 -11.49 5.03
N ALA A 209 -11.24 -11.93 5.90
CA ALA A 209 -11.09 -11.82 7.35
C ALA A 209 -9.90 -12.63 7.89
N LEU A 210 -9.72 -13.87 7.41
CA LEU A 210 -8.56 -14.70 7.74
C LEU A 210 -7.26 -14.04 7.28
N LEU A 211 -7.24 -13.49 6.06
CA LEU A 211 -6.09 -12.77 5.52
C LEU A 211 -5.75 -11.53 6.32
N HIS A 212 -6.76 -10.74 6.70
CA HIS A 212 -6.57 -9.55 7.53
C HIS A 212 -5.93 -9.90 8.88
N THR A 213 -6.44 -10.94 9.52
CA THR A 213 -5.93 -11.48 10.80
C THR A 213 -4.49 -11.98 10.65
N GLY A 214 -4.19 -12.63 9.52
CA GLY A 214 -2.84 -13.08 9.15
C GLY A 214 -1.87 -11.95 8.79
N GLY A 215 -2.34 -10.70 8.73
CA GLY A 215 -1.52 -9.51 8.49
C GLY A 215 -1.57 -8.95 7.07
N THR A 216 -2.37 -9.55 6.19
CA THR A 216 -2.57 -9.09 4.79
C THR A 216 -3.33 -7.78 4.76
N ARG A 217 -2.90 -6.85 3.91
CA ARG A 217 -3.49 -5.51 3.72
C ARG A 217 -3.90 -5.27 2.27
N SER A 218 -3.30 -6.00 1.33
CA SER A 218 -3.60 -5.98 -0.11
C SER A 218 -3.61 -7.38 -0.72
N VAL A 219 -4.56 -7.61 -1.63
CA VAL A 219 -4.74 -8.87 -2.37
C VAL A 219 -4.88 -8.56 -3.85
N LEU A 220 -4.11 -9.26 -4.68
CA LEU A 220 -4.26 -9.28 -6.13
C LEU A 220 -4.95 -10.58 -6.55
N ILE A 221 -6.06 -10.48 -7.26
CA ILE A 221 -6.74 -11.61 -7.89
C ILE A 221 -6.37 -11.59 -9.38
N THR A 222 -5.81 -12.68 -9.89
CA THR A 222 -5.48 -12.82 -11.33
C THR A 222 -6.45 -13.75 -12.06
N SER A 223 -7.29 -14.46 -11.31
CA SER A 223 -8.24 -15.44 -11.84
C SER A 223 -9.61 -14.79 -12.14
N PRO A 224 -10.09 -14.84 -13.40
CA PRO A 224 -11.45 -14.40 -13.72
C PRO A 224 -12.54 -15.16 -12.95
N SER A 225 -12.39 -16.48 -12.81
CA SER A 225 -13.38 -17.30 -12.08
C SER A 225 -13.38 -17.02 -10.58
N ALA A 226 -12.21 -16.78 -9.98
CA ALA A 226 -12.15 -16.37 -8.58
C ALA A 226 -12.75 -14.97 -8.39
N ALA A 227 -12.43 -14.02 -9.27
CA ALA A 227 -12.90 -12.64 -9.20
C ALA A 227 -14.42 -12.53 -9.26
N GLN A 228 -15.11 -13.37 -10.05
CA GLN A 228 -16.58 -13.39 -10.11
C GLN A 228 -17.23 -13.58 -8.74
N ARG A 229 -16.64 -14.39 -7.85
CA ARG A 229 -17.16 -14.60 -6.49
C ARG A 229 -17.04 -13.33 -5.64
N PHE A 230 -15.89 -12.65 -5.74
CA PHE A 230 -15.67 -11.39 -5.01
C PHE A 230 -16.56 -10.27 -5.56
N LEU A 231 -16.74 -10.21 -6.89
CA LEU A 231 -17.61 -9.22 -7.54
C LEU A 231 -19.07 -9.37 -7.10
N ARG A 232 -19.58 -10.61 -7.06
CA ARG A 232 -20.95 -10.91 -6.59
C ARG A 232 -21.20 -10.39 -5.18
N ASP A 233 -20.19 -10.47 -4.32
CA ASP A 233 -20.30 -10.11 -2.91
C ASP A 233 -19.85 -8.65 -2.65
N GLY A 234 -19.51 -7.87 -3.70
CA GLY A 234 -19.08 -6.47 -3.58
C GLY A 234 -17.70 -6.29 -2.93
N LEU A 235 -16.81 -7.28 -3.08
CA LEU A 235 -15.52 -7.38 -2.39
C LEU A 235 -14.29 -7.13 -3.29
N VAL A 236 -14.49 -6.68 -4.54
CA VAL A 236 -13.41 -6.15 -5.37
C VAL A 236 -13.43 -4.64 -5.24
N ASP A 237 -12.33 -4.03 -4.81
CA ASP A 237 -12.25 -2.57 -4.59
C ASP A 237 -11.73 -1.84 -5.83
N HIS A 238 -10.82 -2.48 -6.56
CA HIS A 238 -10.14 -1.93 -7.72
C HIS A 238 -10.00 -2.98 -8.82
N ALA A 239 -10.04 -2.53 -10.08
CA ALA A 239 -9.79 -3.33 -11.26
C ALA A 239 -8.67 -2.69 -12.08
N THR A 240 -7.64 -3.48 -12.40
CA THR A 240 -6.61 -3.11 -13.36
C THR A 240 -6.78 -3.96 -14.61
N VAL A 241 -7.08 -3.31 -15.73
CA VAL A 241 -7.39 -3.96 -16.99
C VAL A 241 -6.31 -3.67 -18.02
N TYR A 242 -5.84 -4.71 -18.68
CA TYR A 242 -4.98 -4.59 -19.86
C TYR A 242 -5.78 -4.98 -21.11
N ALA A 243 -6.24 -3.98 -21.84
CA ALA A 243 -7.02 -4.18 -23.05
C ALA A 243 -6.12 -4.24 -24.29
N THR A 244 -6.31 -5.27 -25.11
CA THR A 244 -5.65 -5.36 -26.42
C THR A 244 -6.46 -4.56 -27.44
N PRO A 245 -5.88 -3.57 -28.13
CA PRO A 245 -6.62 -2.79 -29.11
C PRO A 245 -7.11 -3.67 -30.26
N PRO A 246 -8.33 -3.45 -30.78
CA PRO A 246 -8.77 -4.11 -32.00
C PRO A 246 -7.86 -3.72 -33.17
N GLY A 247 -7.66 -4.66 -34.10
CA GLY A 247 -6.93 -4.38 -35.33
C GLY A 247 -7.61 -3.27 -36.15
N PRO A 248 -6.88 -2.57 -37.04
CA PRO A 248 -7.36 -1.39 -37.77
C PRO A 248 -8.56 -1.63 -38.70
N SER A 249 -8.96 -2.89 -38.89
CA SER A 249 -10.11 -3.28 -39.71
C SER A 249 -10.98 -4.35 -39.05
N ALA A 250 -10.90 -4.47 -37.71
CA ALA A 250 -11.77 -5.38 -36.99
C ALA A 250 -13.22 -4.86 -37.03
N SER A 251 -14.16 -5.71 -37.46
CA SER A 251 -15.57 -5.44 -37.30
C SER A 251 -15.88 -5.24 -35.82
N PRO A 252 -16.75 -4.28 -35.45
CA PRO A 252 -17.15 -4.11 -34.06
C PRO A 252 -17.75 -5.42 -33.55
N VAL A 253 -17.10 -6.02 -32.54
CA VAL A 253 -17.62 -7.20 -31.87
C VAL A 253 -18.73 -6.74 -30.92
N PRO A 254 -19.87 -7.44 -30.83
CA PRO A 254 -20.91 -7.10 -29.87
C PRO A 254 -20.32 -7.05 -28.46
N THR A 255 -20.32 -5.86 -27.86
CA THR A 255 -19.78 -5.65 -26.52
C THR A 255 -20.57 -6.51 -25.53
N GLN A 256 -19.99 -7.59 -25.02
CA GLN A 256 -20.50 -8.16 -23.77
C GLN A 256 -20.31 -7.09 -22.70
N ALA A 257 -21.30 -6.90 -21.83
CA ALA A 257 -21.24 -5.91 -20.77
C ALA A 257 -19.89 -6.05 -20.03
N THR A 258 -19.03 -5.04 -20.17
CA THR A 258 -17.70 -5.08 -19.56
C THR A 258 -17.87 -5.24 -18.06
N ALA A 259 -17.02 -6.07 -17.44
CA ALA A 259 -17.00 -6.29 -15.99
C ALA A 259 -16.69 -5.04 -15.14
N LEU A 260 -16.65 -3.86 -15.79
CA LEU A 260 -16.49 -2.54 -15.21
C LEU A 260 -17.82 -1.78 -15.02
N SER A 261 -18.99 -2.37 -15.29
CA SER A 261 -20.28 -1.67 -15.15
C SER A 261 -20.55 -1.11 -13.75
N THR A 262 -19.90 -1.65 -12.72
CA THR A 262 -19.95 -1.20 -11.32
C THR A 262 -18.74 -0.34 -10.90
N PHE A 263 -17.87 0.02 -11.84
CA PHE A 263 -16.62 0.73 -11.60
C PHE A 263 -16.63 2.10 -12.29
N SER A 264 -15.93 3.06 -11.70
CA SER A 264 -15.56 4.33 -12.30
C SER A 264 -14.12 4.25 -12.80
N ILE A 265 -13.86 4.71 -14.03
CA ILE A 265 -12.51 4.74 -14.59
C ILE A 265 -11.74 5.89 -13.94
N ASP A 266 -10.64 5.56 -13.26
CA ASP A 266 -9.79 6.53 -12.58
C ASP A 266 -8.66 7.02 -13.50
N ARG A 267 -8.11 6.10 -14.30
CA ARG A 267 -6.97 6.36 -15.18
C ARG A 267 -7.03 5.49 -16.42
N VAL A 268 -6.61 6.08 -17.54
CA VAL A 268 -6.31 5.36 -18.78
C VAL A 268 -4.90 5.73 -19.22
N GLY A 269 -4.13 4.72 -19.64
CA GLY A 269 -2.78 4.89 -20.14
C GLY A 269 -2.39 3.77 -21.10
N THR A 270 -1.17 3.81 -21.60
CA THR A 270 -0.58 2.75 -22.42
C THR A 270 0.48 2.00 -21.62
N PHE A 271 0.59 0.69 -21.87
CA PHE A 271 1.64 -0.15 -21.30
C PHE A 271 2.04 -1.20 -22.34
N ASP A 272 3.24 -1.06 -22.89
CA ASP A 272 3.68 -1.88 -24.03
C ASP A 272 2.62 -1.87 -25.15
N ARG A 273 2.08 -3.03 -25.55
CA ARG A 273 1.05 -3.17 -26.58
C ARG A 273 -0.38 -2.96 -26.07
N TYR A 274 -0.57 -2.71 -24.77
CA TYR A 274 -1.87 -2.66 -24.12
C TYR A 274 -2.33 -1.21 -23.86
N VAL A 275 -3.64 -1.04 -23.80
CA VAL A 275 -4.26 0.06 -23.06
C VAL A 275 -4.48 -0.41 -21.61
N ARG A 276 -3.86 0.27 -20.66
CA ARG A 276 -4.08 0.04 -19.22
C ARG A 276 -5.22 0.92 -18.74
N ILE A 277 -6.18 0.33 -18.05
CA ILE A 277 -7.30 1.02 -17.40
C ILE A 277 -7.24 0.66 -15.92
N ASP A 278 -7.18 1.66 -15.05
CA ASP A 278 -7.35 1.51 -13.60
C ASP A 278 -8.72 2.07 -13.23
N ALA A 279 -9.52 1.28 -12.52
CA ALA A 279 -10.90 1.62 -12.18
C ALA A 279 -11.24 1.20 -10.76
N SER A 280 -11.94 2.06 -10.02
CA SER A 280 -12.36 1.79 -8.64
C SER A 280 -13.87 1.65 -8.55
N VAL A 281 -14.37 0.89 -7.57
CA VAL A 281 -15.82 0.76 -7.38
C VAL A 281 -16.42 2.15 -7.18
N THR A 282 -17.49 2.43 -7.95
CA THR A 282 -18.24 3.68 -7.81
C THR A 282 -18.79 3.73 -6.39
N ALA A 283 -18.31 4.68 -5.58
CA ALA A 283 -18.79 4.88 -4.22
C ALA A 283 -20.31 5.03 -4.28
N HIS A 284 -21.03 4.00 -3.84
CA HIS A 284 -22.42 4.18 -3.48
C HIS A 284 -22.36 5.05 -2.24
N ASN A 285 -22.78 6.31 -2.36
CA ASN A 285 -22.95 7.20 -1.23
C ASN A 285 -23.77 6.46 -0.16
N HIS A 286 -23.09 6.00 0.89
CA HIS A 286 -23.67 5.49 2.12
C HIS A 286 -23.15 6.34 3.27
#